data_AF-A0A4Q3XWB8-F1
#
_entry.id   AF-A0A4Q3XWB8-F1
#
_cell.length_a   1.000
_cell.length_b   1.000
_cell.length_c   1.000
_cell.angle_alpha   90.00
_cell.angle_beta   90.00
_cell.angle_gamma   90.00
#
_symmetry.space_group_name_H-M   'P 1'
#
loop_
_entity.id
_entity.type
_entity.pdbx_description
1 polymer ?
#
loop_
_entity_poly.entity_id
_entity_poly.type
_entity_poly.pdbx_seq_one_letter_code
_entity_poly.pdbx_strand_id
1 'polypeptide(L)'
;AGPWVNSPWVLPALKGDGHFVGLPNLWIKVKVRADDILRKRTAEMGGDPREVRSLENVRLHDLRHSFASFAIADGAPLFLVGKVLGHKQARTTEIYAHLSDDPLKAVANRAASRLSEAMRF
;
A
#
# COMPACT_ATOMS: atom_id res chain seq x y z
N ALA A 1 3.66 -27.08 2.04
CA ALA A 1 3.60 -25.76 1.40
C ALA A 1 2.14 -25.46 1.08
N GLY A 2 1.57 -24.38 1.62
CA GLY A 2 0.15 -24.05 1.42
C GLY A 2 -0.16 -23.55 -0.01
N PRO A 3 -1.44 -23.51 -0.41
CA PRO A 3 -1.89 -23.21 -1.79
C PRO A 3 -1.55 -21.78 -2.30
N TRP A 4 -0.93 -20.94 -1.48
CA TRP A 4 -0.67 -19.53 -1.75
C TRP A 4 0.72 -19.22 -2.30
N VAL A 5 1.61 -20.22 -2.39
CA VAL A 5 3.02 -20.05 -2.80
C VAL A 5 3.16 -19.66 -4.29
N ASN A 6 2.12 -19.84 -5.11
CA ASN A 6 2.13 -19.59 -6.55
C ASN A 6 1.08 -18.59 -7.06
N SER A 7 0.46 -17.77 -6.19
CA SER A 7 -0.52 -16.78 -6.67
C SER A 7 0.19 -15.60 -7.35
N PRO A 8 -0.04 -15.35 -8.65
CA PRO A 8 0.65 -14.28 -9.39
C PRO A 8 0.32 -12.86 -8.90
N TRP A 9 -0.58 -12.73 -7.91
CA TRP A 9 -1.13 -11.48 -7.39
C TRP A 9 -0.65 -11.13 -5.98
N VAL A 10 0.33 -11.86 -5.44
CA VAL A 10 0.97 -11.52 -4.16
C VAL A 10 1.79 -10.24 -4.35
N LEU A 11 1.66 -9.31 -3.41
CA LEU A 11 2.46 -8.09 -3.32
C LEU A 11 3.88 -8.45 -2.84
N PRO A 12 4.98 -8.01 -3.46
CA PRO A 12 5.11 -7.54 -4.84
C PRO A 12 5.12 -8.71 -5.84
N ALA A 13 4.67 -8.44 -7.06
CA ALA A 13 4.32 -9.44 -8.08
C ALA A 13 5.42 -10.48 -8.36
N LEU A 14 5.02 -11.74 -8.57
CA LEU A 14 5.92 -12.88 -8.76
C LEU A 14 6.51 -13.03 -10.18
N LYS A 15 5.97 -12.33 -11.22
CA LYS A 15 6.63 -12.18 -12.54
C LYS A 15 5.92 -11.18 -13.47
N GLY A 16 6.69 -10.41 -14.25
CA GLY A 16 6.27 -9.64 -15.43
C GLY A 16 7.40 -8.74 -15.91
N ASP A 17 7.67 -8.73 -17.21
CA ASP A 17 8.80 -8.01 -17.82
C ASP A 17 8.89 -6.55 -17.33
N GLY A 18 9.94 -6.26 -16.53
CA GLY A 18 10.35 -4.89 -16.19
C GLY A 18 10.09 -4.36 -14.78
N HIS A 19 9.61 -5.15 -13.79
CA HIS A 19 9.33 -4.61 -12.44
C HIS A 19 9.97 -5.45 -11.31
N PHE A 20 10.53 -4.76 -10.30
CA PHE A 20 11.39 -5.25 -9.22
C PHE A 20 10.73 -6.34 -8.34
N VAL A 21 11.48 -7.41 -8.03
CA VAL A 21 11.04 -8.58 -7.25
C VAL A 21 12.06 -8.86 -6.15
N GLY A 22 11.64 -8.86 -4.87
CA GLY A 22 12.58 -9.13 -3.76
C GLY A 22 12.00 -9.70 -2.47
N LEU A 23 10.68 -9.86 -2.30
CA LEU A 23 10.09 -9.99 -0.96
C LEU A 23 9.09 -11.16 -0.70
N PRO A 24 9.10 -12.33 -1.39
CA PRO A 24 8.11 -13.39 -1.11
C PRO A 24 8.12 -13.86 0.36
N ASN A 25 9.32 -14.02 0.94
CA ASN A 25 9.49 -14.47 2.32
C ASN A 25 9.39 -13.33 3.33
N LEU A 26 9.45 -12.06 2.90
CA LEU A 26 9.38 -10.94 3.83
C LEU A 26 7.96 -10.81 4.39
N TRP A 27 6.91 -11.03 3.61
CA TRP A 27 5.55 -10.80 4.11
C TRP A 27 5.06 -11.84 5.10
N ILE A 28 5.44 -13.11 4.93
CA ILE A 28 5.20 -14.12 5.95
C ILE A 28 5.91 -13.70 7.25
N LYS A 29 7.16 -13.24 7.15
CA LYS A 29 7.93 -12.74 8.30
C LYS A 29 7.28 -11.51 8.93
N VAL A 30 6.74 -10.58 8.14
CA VAL A 30 6.08 -9.38 8.66
C VAL A 30 4.78 -9.75 9.36
N LYS A 31 3.96 -10.67 8.84
CA LYS A 31 2.74 -11.12 9.54
C LYS A 31 3.07 -11.76 10.89
N VAL A 32 4.03 -12.68 10.90
CA VAL A 32 4.49 -13.33 12.14
C VAL A 32 5.04 -12.29 13.12
N ARG A 33 5.82 -11.33 12.63
CA ARG A 33 6.38 -10.26 13.47
C ARG A 33 5.31 -9.30 13.97
N ALA A 34 4.31 -8.95 13.16
CA ALA A 34 3.20 -8.09 13.56
C ALA A 34 2.35 -8.75 14.65
N ASP A 35 2.02 -10.04 14.50
CA ASP A 35 1.34 -10.83 15.52
C ASP A 35 2.13 -10.86 16.84
N ASP A 36 3.44 -11.10 16.78
CA ASP A 36 4.33 -11.11 17.93
C ASP A 36 4.40 -9.74 18.63
N ILE A 37 4.50 -8.65 17.86
CA ILE A 37 4.47 -7.28 18.38
C ILE A 37 3.13 -6.98 19.08
N LEU A 38 2.01 -7.38 18.48
CA LEU A 38 0.68 -7.15 19.04
C LEU A 38 0.52 -7.90 20.37
N ARG A 39 0.88 -9.19 20.40
CA ARG A 39 0.85 -10.01 21.62
C ARG A 39 1.72 -9.44 22.73
N LYS A 40 2.94 -9.01 22.39
CA LYS A 40 3.87 -8.40 23.35
C LYS A 40 3.31 -7.09 23.92
N ARG A 41 2.80 -6.20 23.07
CA ARG A 41 2.19 -4.94 23.51
C ARG A 41 0.96 -5.15 24.38
N THR A 42 0.12 -6.12 24.05
CA THR A 42 -1.04 -6.46 24.88
C THR A 42 -0.61 -6.92 26.27
N ALA A 43 0.42 -7.77 26.38
CA ALA A 43 0.98 -8.16 27.67
C ALA A 43 1.54 -6.95 28.46
N GLU A 44 2.30 -6.07 27.80
CA GLU A 44 2.88 -4.87 28.41
C GLU A 44 1.80 -3.90 28.92
N MET A 45 0.64 -3.85 28.26
CA MET A 45 -0.52 -3.06 28.68
C MET A 45 -1.42 -3.77 29.70
N GLY A 46 -1.04 -4.95 30.18
CA GLY A 46 -1.80 -5.72 31.18
C GLY A 46 -3.01 -6.51 30.64
N GLY A 47 -3.14 -6.65 29.32
CA GLY A 47 -4.15 -7.51 28.70
C GLY A 47 -3.64 -8.95 28.47
N ASP A 48 -4.53 -9.89 28.16
CA ASP A 48 -4.16 -11.28 27.84
C ASP A 48 -3.73 -11.41 26.36
N PRO A 49 -2.47 -11.80 26.06
CA PRO A 49 -2.01 -12.03 24.68
C PRO A 49 -2.80 -13.09 23.91
N ARG A 50 -3.56 -13.96 24.58
CA ARG A 50 -4.41 -14.98 23.94
C ARG A 50 -5.69 -14.39 23.35
N GLU A 51 -6.12 -13.23 23.84
CA GLU A 51 -7.29 -12.50 23.32
C GLU A 51 -6.97 -11.70 22.04
N VAL A 52 -5.67 -11.56 21.71
CA VAL A 52 -5.24 -10.94 20.46
C VAL A 52 -5.69 -11.79 19.28
N ARG A 53 -6.55 -11.22 18.43
CA ARG A 53 -6.95 -11.82 17.16
C ARG A 53 -5.75 -11.90 16.23
N SER A 54 -5.35 -13.11 15.89
CA SER A 54 -4.28 -13.40 14.93
C SER A 54 -4.58 -12.79 13.56
N LEU A 55 -3.55 -12.24 12.91
CA LEU A 55 -3.61 -11.70 11.56
C LEU A 55 -3.62 -12.80 10.48
N GLU A 56 -3.80 -14.07 10.86
CA GLU A 56 -3.92 -15.22 9.94
C GLU A 56 -4.98 -15.05 8.85
N ASN A 57 -6.09 -14.39 9.19
CA ASN A 57 -7.21 -14.16 8.26
C ASN A 57 -7.03 -12.92 7.37
N VAL A 58 -6.00 -12.10 7.58
CA VAL A 58 -5.71 -10.95 6.72
C VAL A 58 -5.14 -11.46 5.40
N ARG A 59 -5.84 -11.18 4.30
CA ARG A 59 -5.40 -11.59 2.96
C ARG A 59 -4.36 -10.60 2.46
N LEU A 60 -3.38 -11.11 1.73
CA LEU A 60 -2.37 -10.26 1.05
C LEU A 60 -3.01 -9.24 0.10
N HIS A 61 -4.21 -9.55 -0.41
CA HIS A 61 -4.99 -8.64 -1.25
C HIS A 61 -5.53 -7.44 -0.46
N ASP A 62 -5.93 -7.62 0.80
CA ASP A 62 -6.46 -6.53 1.64
C ASP A 62 -5.34 -5.54 1.98
N LEU A 63 -4.15 -6.04 2.30
CA LEU A 63 -2.96 -5.20 2.51
C LEU A 63 -2.53 -4.47 1.23
N ARG A 64 -2.72 -5.09 0.07
CA ARG A 64 -2.48 -4.46 -1.23
C ARG A 64 -3.40 -3.27 -1.45
N HIS A 65 -4.68 -3.43 -1.09
CA HIS A 65 -5.64 -2.34 -1.11
C HIS A 65 -5.26 -1.25 -0.12
N SER A 66 -4.89 -1.61 1.12
CA SER A 66 -4.45 -0.63 2.12
C SER A 66 -3.22 0.17 1.67
N PHE A 67 -2.21 -0.49 1.08
CA PHE A 67 -1.04 0.18 0.53
C PHE A 67 -1.43 1.19 -0.56
N ALA A 68 -2.29 0.78 -1.51
CA ALA A 68 -2.76 1.65 -2.57
C ALA A 68 -3.52 2.85 -2.00
N SER A 69 -4.43 2.62 -1.06
CA SER A 69 -5.22 3.67 -0.43
C SER A 69 -4.35 4.70 0.29
N PHE A 70 -3.38 4.26 1.09
CA PHE A 70 -2.48 5.17 1.80
C PHE A 70 -1.60 5.97 0.85
N ALA A 71 -1.01 5.32 -0.16
CA ALA A 71 -0.16 6.02 -1.12
C ALA A 71 -0.93 7.13 -1.86
N ILE A 72 -2.19 6.87 -2.25
CA ILE A 72 -3.02 7.86 -2.94
C ILE A 72 -3.46 8.99 -2.00
N ALA A 73 -3.85 8.65 -0.76
CA ALA A 73 -4.21 9.64 0.26
C ALA A 73 -3.02 10.57 0.59
N ASP A 74 -1.79 10.04 0.57
CA ASP A 74 -0.55 10.81 0.74
C ASP A 74 -0.16 11.63 -0.51
N GLY A 75 -1.02 11.64 -1.54
CA GLY A 75 -0.85 12.44 -2.75
C GLY A 75 0.03 11.80 -3.84
N ALA A 76 0.34 10.50 -3.74
CA ALA A 76 1.05 9.81 -4.80
C ALA A 76 0.17 9.73 -6.07
N PRO A 77 0.73 9.98 -7.26
CA PRO A 77 0.00 9.82 -8.50
C PRO A 77 -0.48 8.37 -8.71
N LEU A 78 -1.75 8.21 -9.11
CA LEU A 78 -2.36 6.92 -9.51
C LEU A 78 -1.46 6.07 -10.41
N PHE A 79 -0.82 6.72 -11.38
CA PHE A 79 0.10 6.05 -12.31
C PHE A 79 1.30 5.40 -11.59
N LEU A 80 1.92 6.11 -10.64
CA LEU A 80 3.08 5.60 -9.89
C LEU A 80 2.67 4.48 -8.94
N VAL A 81 1.52 4.64 -8.26
CA VAL A 81 0.96 3.60 -7.40
C VAL A 81 0.69 2.32 -8.20
N GLY A 82 0.07 2.44 -9.38
CA GLY A 82 -0.16 1.30 -10.28
C GLY A 82 1.13 0.59 -10.71
N LYS A 83 2.20 1.34 -11.00
CA LYS A 83 3.51 0.79 -11.36
C LYS A 83 4.17 0.03 -10.21
N VAL A 84 4.18 0.61 -9.01
CA VAL A 84 4.73 -0.04 -7.80
C VAL A 84 3.97 -1.32 -7.46
N LEU A 85 2.65 -1.32 -7.69
CA LEU A 85 1.81 -2.49 -7.51
C LEU A 85 1.96 -3.53 -8.64
N GLY A 86 2.55 -3.17 -9.78
CA GLY A 86 2.66 -4.05 -10.95
C GLY A 86 1.34 -4.22 -11.71
N HIS A 87 0.45 -3.23 -11.67
CA HIS A 87 -0.76 -3.23 -12.50
C HIS A 87 -0.40 -3.08 -13.98
N LYS A 88 -0.82 -4.06 -14.79
CA LYS A 88 -0.65 -4.00 -16.25
C LYS A 88 -1.58 -2.98 -16.90
N GLN A 89 -2.76 -2.78 -16.34
CA GLN A 89 -3.78 -1.86 -16.85
C GLN A 89 -4.00 -0.73 -15.84
N ALA A 90 -4.03 0.52 -16.32
CA ALA A 90 -4.31 1.68 -15.48
C ALA A 90 -5.67 1.58 -14.77
N ARG A 91 -6.67 1.01 -15.47
CA ARG A 91 -8.02 0.73 -14.97
C ARG A 91 -8.07 -0.01 -13.64
N THR A 92 -7.11 -0.89 -13.37
CA THR A 92 -7.04 -1.62 -12.10
C THR A 92 -6.71 -0.71 -10.92
N THR A 93 -6.05 0.43 -11.16
CA THR A 93 -5.69 1.42 -10.13
C THR A 93 -6.73 2.53 -10.02
N GLU A 94 -7.54 2.76 -11.06
CA GLU A 94 -8.60 3.79 -11.07
C GLU A 94 -9.64 3.58 -9.96
N ILE A 95 -9.78 2.36 -9.43
CA ILE A 95 -10.65 2.09 -8.28
C ILE A 95 -10.29 2.94 -7.05
N TYR A 96 -9.05 3.42 -6.94
CA TYR A 96 -8.59 4.30 -5.85
C TYR A 96 -8.68 5.79 -6.17
N ALA A 97 -9.12 6.18 -7.37
CA ALA A 97 -9.09 7.58 -7.79
C ALA A 97 -9.92 8.51 -6.88
N HIS A 98 -10.96 7.97 -6.25
CA HIS A 98 -11.80 8.67 -5.28
C HIS A 98 -11.08 9.06 -3.99
N LEU A 99 -9.91 8.45 -3.69
CA LEU A 99 -9.10 8.76 -2.51
C LEU A 99 -8.14 9.93 -2.74
N SER A 100 -8.02 10.40 -3.98
CA SER A 100 -7.26 11.61 -4.26
C SER A 100 -8.08 12.82 -3.81
N ASP A 101 -7.58 13.57 -2.84
CA ASP A 101 -8.02 14.96 -2.60
C ASP A 101 -8.05 15.70 -3.94
N ASP A 102 -9.10 16.51 -4.21
CA ASP A 102 -9.38 17.17 -5.50
C ASP A 102 -8.06 17.66 -6.15
N PRO A 103 -7.44 16.78 -6.97
CA PRO A 103 -6.04 16.95 -7.31
C PRO A 103 -5.93 18.07 -8.33
N LEU A 104 -7.02 18.34 -9.05
CA LEU A 104 -7.14 19.44 -9.99
C LEU A 104 -7.04 20.78 -9.26
N LYS A 105 -7.79 20.97 -8.17
CA LYS A 105 -7.67 22.19 -7.35
C LYS A 105 -6.29 22.34 -6.73
N ALA A 106 -5.76 21.27 -6.14
CA ALA A 106 -4.46 21.33 -5.47
C ALA A 106 -3.30 21.58 -6.45
N VAL A 107 -3.32 20.93 -7.62
CA VAL A 107 -2.34 21.16 -8.69
C VAL A 107 -2.48 22.55 -9.27
N ALA A 108 -3.70 23.00 -9.58
CA ALA A 108 -3.95 24.34 -10.10
C ALA A 108 -3.46 25.42 -9.14
N ASN A 109 -3.77 25.30 -7.84
CA ASN A 109 -3.34 26.27 -6.82
C ASN A 109 -1.82 26.30 -6.64
N ARG A 110 -1.15 25.13 -6.65
CA ARG A 110 0.32 25.06 -6.57
C ARG A 110 0.99 25.66 -7.80
N ALA A 111 0.50 25.35 -9.00
CA ALA A 111 1.02 25.89 -10.24
C ALA A 111 0.81 27.42 -10.31
N ALA A 112 -0.39 27.89 -9.97
CA ALA A 112 -0.72 29.31 -9.93
C ALA A 112 0.15 30.08 -8.93
N SER A 113 0.42 29.52 -7.74
CA SER A 113 1.30 30.15 -6.75
C SER A 113 2.73 30.31 -7.26
N ARG A 114 3.31 29.24 -7.87
CA ARG A 114 4.67 29.31 -8.42
C ARG A 114 4.78 30.28 -9.60
N LEU A 115 3.76 30.34 -10.45
CA LEU A 115 3.69 31.33 -11.53
C LEU A 115 3.60 32.75 -10.98
N SER A 116 2.74 32.99 -9.98
CA SER A 116 2.62 34.31 -9.35
C SER A 116 3.92 34.77 -8.70
N GLU A 117 4.64 33.87 -8.03
CA GLU A 117 5.94 34.15 -7.42
C GLU A 117 7.01 34.46 -8.47
N ALA A 118 7.03 33.73 -9.59
CA ALA A 118 7.92 33.98 -10.71
C ALA A 118 7.58 35.25 -11.51
N MET A 119 6.33 35.73 -11.46
CA MET A 119 5.87 36.95 -12.16
C MET A 119 6.00 38.22 -11.30
N ARG A 120 6.32 38.09 -10.01
CA ARG A 120 6.68 39.22 -9.14
C ARG A 120 8.15 39.61 -9.38
N PHE A 121 8.40 40.28 -10.50
CA PHE A 121 9.59 41.11 -10.70
C PHE A 121 9.28 42.56 -10.29
#